data_AF-A0A0S1Y938-F1
#
_entry.id   AF-A0A0S1Y938-F1
#
_cell.length_a   1.000
_cell.length_b   1.000
_cell.length_c   1.000
_cell.angle_alpha   90.00
_cell.angle_beta   90.00
_cell.angle_gamma   90.00
#
_symmetry.space_group_name_H-M   'P 1'
#
loop_
_entity.id
_entity.type
_entity.pdbx_description
1 polymer ?
#
loop_
_entity_poly.entity_id
_entity_poly.type
_entity_poly.pdbx_seq_one_letter_code
_entity_poly.pdbx_strand_id
1 'polypeptide(L)'
;MLLLAQGMPVAKAQNVAALRTQSIARNTQQCQALLKDTPRLDPYAPKDTAQRVTYCDCVARTYTAAMPDTLLIALASGKMPDKPGDAAARARAAAVHLDAARQQCVVKK
;
A
#
# COMPACT_ATOMS: atom_id res chain seq x y z
N MET A 1 -47.37 9.37 -4.34
CA MET A 1 -46.18 8.52 -4.54
C MET A 1 -44.95 9.42 -4.44
N LEU A 2 -44.25 9.40 -3.30
CA LEU A 2 -43.09 10.28 -3.05
C LEU A 2 -41.76 9.57 -3.35
N LEU A 3 -40.84 10.41 -3.83
CA LEU A 3 -39.56 10.18 -4.48
C LEU A 3 -38.48 9.44 -3.66
N LEU A 4 -37.70 8.63 -4.40
CA LEU A 4 -36.23 8.51 -4.44
C LEU A 4 -35.42 9.08 -3.24
N ALA A 5 -34.87 8.20 -2.41
CA ALA A 5 -33.73 8.51 -1.55
C ALA A 5 -32.94 7.26 -1.14
N GLN A 6 -32.20 6.64 -2.07
CA GLN A 6 -31.12 5.68 -1.74
C GLN A 6 -29.95 5.88 -2.70
N GLY A 7 -29.44 7.11 -2.76
CA GLY A 7 -28.21 7.43 -3.46
C GLY A 7 -27.01 7.24 -2.55
N MET A 8 -26.03 6.46 -3.05
CA MET A 8 -24.59 6.55 -2.74
C MET A 8 -24.04 5.83 -1.50
N PRO A 9 -23.80 4.51 -1.62
CA PRO A 9 -22.57 3.90 -1.11
C PRO A 9 -21.61 3.47 -2.23
N VAL A 10 -22.10 3.32 -3.46
CA VAL A 10 -21.35 2.70 -4.57
C VAL A 10 -20.24 3.62 -5.11
N ALA A 11 -20.48 4.93 -5.23
CA ALA A 11 -19.50 5.87 -5.81
C ALA A 11 -18.25 6.09 -4.94
N LYS A 12 -18.40 6.13 -3.60
CA LYS A 12 -17.25 6.23 -2.69
C LYS A 12 -16.44 4.93 -2.67
N ALA A 13 -17.10 3.78 -2.68
CA ALA A 13 -16.43 2.48 -2.70
C ALA A 13 -15.64 2.24 -4.02
N GLN A 14 -16.20 2.65 -5.17
CA GLN A 14 -15.51 2.62 -6.47
C GLN A 14 -14.25 3.49 -6.47
N ASN A 15 -14.31 4.68 -5.87
CA ASN A 15 -13.14 5.55 -5.74
C ASN A 15 -12.06 4.94 -4.85
N VAL A 16 -12.41 4.32 -3.72
CA VAL A 16 -11.43 3.67 -2.85
C VAL A 16 -10.77 2.47 -3.53
N ALA A 17 -11.53 1.66 -4.27
CA ALA A 17 -10.98 0.54 -5.03
C ALA A 17 -9.96 1.02 -6.08
N ALA A 18 -10.26 2.12 -6.78
CA ALA A 18 -9.33 2.74 -7.72
C ALA A 18 -8.06 3.28 -7.01
N LEU A 19 -8.22 3.92 -5.85
CA LEU A 19 -7.09 4.40 -5.03
C LEU A 19 -6.21 3.25 -4.56
N ARG A 20 -6.79 2.11 -4.17
CA ARG A 20 -6.03 0.90 -3.82
C ARG A 20 -5.23 0.39 -5.00
N THR A 21 -5.85 0.25 -6.17
CA THR A 21 -5.14 -0.20 -7.39
C THR A 21 -3.98 0.73 -7.74
N GLN A 22 -4.19 2.06 -7.65
CA GLN A 22 -3.15 3.04 -7.90
C GLN A 22 -2.01 2.95 -6.86
N SER A 23 -2.35 2.79 -5.57
CA SER A 23 -1.38 2.61 -4.49
C SER A 23 -0.55 1.35 -4.70
N ILE A 24 -1.18 0.24 -5.06
CA ILE A 24 -0.49 -1.03 -5.37
C ILE A 24 0.50 -0.80 -6.51
N ALA A 25 0.06 -0.23 -7.64
CA ALA A 25 0.92 -0.01 -8.79
C ALA A 25 2.14 0.87 -8.44
N ARG A 26 1.92 1.98 -7.71
CA ARG A 26 2.99 2.87 -7.25
C ARG A 26 3.97 2.16 -6.29
N ASN A 27 3.45 1.46 -5.29
CA ASN A 27 4.26 0.75 -4.30
C ASN A 27 5.08 -0.38 -4.95
N THR A 28 4.51 -1.08 -5.93
CA THR A 28 5.22 -2.10 -6.73
C THR A 28 6.39 -1.48 -7.50
N GLN A 29 6.18 -0.36 -8.20
CA GLN A 29 7.24 0.34 -8.93
C GLN A 29 8.34 0.84 -7.99
N GLN A 30 7.98 1.41 -6.84
CA GLN A 30 8.93 1.88 -5.84
C GLN A 30 9.76 0.72 -5.27
N CYS A 31 9.13 -0.40 -4.94
CA CYS A 31 9.83 -1.59 -4.47
C CYS A 31 10.84 -2.10 -5.51
N GLN A 32 10.44 -2.20 -6.78
CA GLN A 32 11.32 -2.67 -7.84
C GLN A 32 12.51 -1.73 -8.06
N ALA A 33 12.28 -0.41 -8.09
CA ALA A 33 13.33 0.59 -8.21
C ALA A 33 14.32 0.50 -7.04
N LEU A 34 13.81 0.45 -5.81
CA LEU A 34 14.63 0.34 -4.60
C LEU A 34 15.48 -0.93 -4.57
N LEU A 35 14.91 -2.09 -4.96
CA LEU A 35 15.65 -3.36 -4.99
C LEU A 35 16.59 -3.47 -6.19
N LYS A 36 16.37 -2.72 -7.25
CA LYS A 36 17.31 -2.59 -8.37
C LYS A 36 18.53 -1.79 -7.93
N ASP A 37 18.32 -0.66 -7.26
CA ASP A 37 19.39 0.25 -6.86
C ASP A 37 20.12 -0.24 -5.60
N THR A 38 19.39 -0.83 -4.66
CA THR A 38 19.92 -1.35 -3.39
C THR A 38 19.39 -2.77 -3.11
N PRO A 39 19.94 -3.80 -3.75
CA PRO A 39 19.44 -5.18 -3.64
C PRO A 39 19.49 -5.77 -2.23
N ARG A 40 20.33 -5.22 -1.34
CA ARG A 40 20.49 -5.67 0.05
C ARG A 40 19.63 -4.90 1.04
N LEU A 41 18.79 -3.97 0.56
CA LEU A 41 17.92 -3.14 1.40
C LEU A 41 16.85 -3.96 2.12
N ASP A 42 16.36 -5.00 1.46
CA ASP A 42 15.29 -5.85 1.97
C ASP A 42 15.81 -7.29 2.12
N PRO A 43 15.97 -7.79 3.36
CA PRO A 43 16.49 -9.14 3.60
C PRO A 43 15.52 -10.24 3.15
N TYR A 44 14.24 -9.93 2.94
CA TYR A 44 13.22 -10.88 2.47
C TYR A 44 13.13 -10.92 0.95
N ALA A 45 13.70 -9.94 0.24
CA ALA A 45 13.62 -9.90 -1.21
C ALA A 45 14.38 -11.08 -1.86
N PRO A 46 13.80 -11.75 -2.86
CA PRO A 46 14.47 -12.83 -3.56
C PRO A 46 15.70 -12.31 -4.33
N LYS A 47 16.73 -13.16 -4.42
CA LYS A 47 17.95 -12.84 -5.15
C LYS A 47 17.70 -12.74 -6.66
N ASP A 48 16.82 -13.59 -7.17
CA ASP A 48 16.42 -13.64 -8.58
C ASP A 48 15.53 -12.45 -8.97
N THR A 49 15.87 -11.81 -10.09
CA THR A 49 15.20 -10.59 -10.57
C THR A 49 13.76 -10.86 -11.02
N ALA A 50 13.46 -12.03 -11.59
CA ALA A 50 12.09 -12.36 -12.00
C ALA A 50 11.18 -12.57 -10.78
N GLN A 51 11.69 -13.23 -9.74
CA GLN A 51 10.98 -13.40 -8.47
C GLN A 51 10.79 -12.07 -7.72
N ARG A 52 11.65 -11.07 -7.93
CA ARG A 52 11.48 -9.73 -7.30
C ARG A 52 10.23 -9.02 -7.79
N VAL A 53 9.82 -9.21 -9.03
CA VAL A 53 8.58 -8.61 -9.57
C VAL A 53 7.37 -9.14 -8.80
N THR A 54 7.27 -10.46 -8.67
CA THR A 54 6.21 -11.14 -7.91
C THR A 54 6.26 -10.78 -6.43
N TYR A 55 7.46 -10.72 -5.85
CA TYR A 55 7.66 -10.29 -4.46
C TYR A 55 7.14 -8.87 -4.23
N CYS A 56 7.55 -7.90 -5.05
CA CYS A 56 7.11 -6.52 -4.92
C CYS A 56 5.60 -6.35 -5.12
N ASP A 57 4.99 -7.09 -6.05
CA ASP A 57 3.54 -7.07 -6.23
C ASP A 57 2.81 -7.63 -5.00
N CYS A 58 3.28 -8.75 -4.44
CA CYS A 58 2.74 -9.30 -3.21
C CYS A 58 2.85 -8.30 -2.05
N VAL A 59 4.03 -7.74 -1.80
CA VAL A 59 4.25 -6.78 -0.70
C VAL A 59 3.36 -5.56 -0.87
N ALA A 60 3.26 -5.02 -2.09
CA ALA A 60 2.41 -3.87 -2.38
C ALA A 60 0.93 -4.15 -2.12
N ARG A 61 0.41 -5.33 -2.52
CA ARG A 61 -0.97 -5.76 -2.25
C ARG A 61 -1.23 -5.94 -0.76
N THR A 62 -0.37 -6.69 -0.07
CA THR A 62 -0.51 -6.99 1.36
C THR A 62 -0.42 -5.72 2.20
N TYR A 63 0.55 -4.85 1.91
CA TYR A 63 0.71 -3.57 2.59
C TYR A 63 -0.49 -2.64 2.35
N THR A 64 -0.98 -2.56 1.12
CA THR A 64 -2.16 -1.72 0.79
C THR A 64 -3.45 -2.26 1.39
N ALA A 65 -3.60 -3.59 1.48
CA ALA A 65 -4.76 -4.23 2.12
C ALA A 65 -4.83 -3.95 3.62
N ALA A 66 -3.69 -3.74 4.28
CA ALA A 66 -3.62 -3.34 5.69
C ALA A 66 -3.89 -1.85 5.90
N MET A 67 -3.95 -1.03 4.83
CA MET A 67 -4.22 0.40 4.97
C MET A 67 -5.71 0.68 5.19
N PRO A 68 -6.07 1.51 6.18
CA PRO A 68 -7.42 2.03 6.29
C PRO A 68 -7.81 2.88 5.08
N ASP A 69 -9.07 2.81 4.65
CA ASP A 69 -9.57 3.62 3.52
C ASP A 69 -9.45 5.12 3.77
N THR A 70 -9.62 5.54 5.02
CA THR A 70 -9.42 6.92 5.45
C THR A 70 -7.99 7.40 5.19
N LEU A 71 -6.99 6.52 5.38
CA LEU A 71 -5.60 6.82 5.10
C LEU A 71 -5.34 6.88 3.59
N LEU A 72 -5.90 5.94 2.82
CA LEU A 72 -5.79 5.95 1.35
C LEU A 72 -6.38 7.24 0.74
N ILE A 73 -7.55 7.66 1.23
CA ILE A 73 -8.19 8.91 0.81
C ILE A 73 -7.36 10.12 1.26
N ALA A 74 -6.83 10.13 2.48
CA ALA A 74 -5.99 11.23 2.98
C ALA A 74 -4.69 11.38 2.18
N LEU A 75 -4.05 10.26 1.82
CA LEU A 75 -2.86 10.22 0.97
C LEU A 75 -3.16 10.76 -0.43
N ALA A 76 -4.26 10.31 -1.05
CA ALA A 76 -4.66 10.74 -2.38
C ALA A 76 -5.06 12.22 -2.45
N SER A 77 -5.65 12.75 -1.37
CA SER A 77 -6.09 14.15 -1.29
C SER A 77 -5.02 15.12 -0.81
N GLY A 78 -3.83 14.63 -0.44
CA GLY A 78 -2.76 15.45 0.13
C GLY A 78 -3.09 16.04 1.52
N LYS A 79 -4.17 15.57 2.16
CA LYS A 79 -4.67 16.05 3.46
C LYS A 79 -4.27 15.11 4.59
N MET A 80 -3.00 14.74 4.61
CA MET A 80 -2.43 13.99 5.74
C MET A 80 -2.42 14.92 6.97
N PRO A 81 -3.01 14.54 8.11
CA PRO A 81 -2.94 15.36 9.32
C PRO A 81 -1.47 15.49 9.75
N ASP A 82 -0.89 16.69 9.63
CA ASP A 82 0.56 16.93 9.69
C ASP A 82 1.06 17.34 11.09
N LYS A 83 0.47 16.78 12.15
CA LYS A 83 1.05 16.94 13.47
C LYS A 83 2.36 16.15 13.51
N PRO A 84 3.50 16.74 13.91
CA PRO A 84 4.80 16.06 13.90
C PRO A 84 4.82 14.72 14.66
N GLY A 85 4.12 14.64 15.79
CA GLY A 85 3.95 13.39 16.55
C GLY A 85 3.16 12.32 15.79
N ASP A 86 2.14 12.72 15.05
CA ASP A 86 1.30 11.82 14.26
C ASP A 86 1.99 11.35 12.98
N ALA A 87 2.89 12.17 12.40
CA ALA A 87 3.73 11.77 11.28
C ALA A 87 4.71 10.66 11.68
N ALA A 88 5.41 10.82 12.82
CA ALA A 88 6.32 9.80 13.33
C ALA A 88 5.58 8.51 13.71
N ALA A 89 4.42 8.61 14.36
CA ALA A 89 3.59 7.45 14.71
C ALA A 89 3.10 6.70 13.45
N ARG A 90 2.63 7.42 12.42
CA ARG A 90 2.24 6.81 11.13
C ARG A 90 3.42 6.18 10.41
N ALA A 91 4.60 6.80 10.43
CA ALA A 91 5.80 6.22 9.83
C ALA A 91 6.19 4.91 10.52
N ARG A 92 6.10 4.84 11.85
CA ARG A 92 6.33 3.60 12.61
C ARG A 92 5.30 2.52 12.30
N ALA A 93 4.01 2.87 12.28
CA ALA A 93 2.95 1.94 11.93
C ALA A 93 3.13 1.42 10.49
N ALA A 94 3.41 2.31 9.54
CA ALA A 94 3.71 1.97 8.16
C ALA A 94 4.91 1.01 8.05
N ALA A 95 5.99 1.27 8.80
CA ALA A 95 7.15 0.39 8.84
C ALA A 95 6.82 -1.01 9.36
N VAL A 96 6.01 -1.12 10.43
CA VAL A 96 5.57 -2.40 10.99
C VAL A 96 4.70 -3.18 9.98
N HIS A 97 3.74 -2.51 9.35
CA HIS A 97 2.88 -3.15 8.34
C HIS A 97 3.67 -3.57 7.09
N LEU A 98 4.65 -2.76 6.69
CA LEU A 98 5.53 -3.09 5.57
C LEU A 98 6.40 -4.31 5.90
N ASP A 99 6.99 -4.37 7.10
CA ASP A 99 7.79 -5.52 7.51
C ASP A 99 6.97 -6.82 7.57
N ALA A 100 5.77 -6.76 8.15
CA ALA A 100 4.85 -7.89 8.14
C ALA A 100 4.47 -8.34 6.72
N ALA A 101 4.22 -7.39 5.81
CA ALA A 101 3.94 -7.70 4.41
C ALA A 101 5.12 -8.40 3.72
N ARG A 102 6.35 -7.93 3.96
CA ARG A 102 7.59 -8.54 3.43
C ARG A 102 7.75 -9.97 3.92
N GLN A 103 7.55 -10.20 5.22
CA GLN A 103 7.61 -11.54 5.81
C GLN A 103 6.57 -12.50 5.21
N GLN A 104 5.35 -12.04 4.96
CA GLN A 104 4.29 -12.85 4.34
C GLN A 104 4.57 -13.18 2.87
N CYS A 105 5.23 -12.26 2.17
CA CYS A 105 5.51 -12.36 0.74
C CYS A 105 6.85 -13.00 0.41
N VAL A 106 7.63 -13.39 1.43
CA VAL A 106 8.87 -14.13 1.21
C VAL A 106 8.50 -15.43 0.50
N VAL A 107 9.06 -15.63 -0.69
CA VAL A 107 8.94 -16.92 -1.38
C VAL A 107 9.71 -17.91 -0.53
N LYS A 108 9.00 -18.76 0.22
CA LYS A 108 9.63 -19.86 0.94
C LYS A 108 10.30 -20.74 -0.12
N LYS A 109 11.62 -20.79 -0.05
CA LYS A 109 12.44 -21.71 -0.86
C LYS A 109 12.15 -23.15 -0.50
#